data_AF-A0A1W9GHD1-F1
#
_entry.id   AF-A0A1W9GHD1-F1
#
_cell.length_a   1.000
_cell.length_b   1.000
_cell.length_c   1.000
_cell.angle_alpha   90.00
_cell.angle_beta   90.00
_cell.angle_gamma   90.00
#
_symmetry.space_group_name_H-M   'P 1'
#
loop_
_entity.id
_entity.type
_entity.pdbx_description
1 polymer ?
#
loop_
_entity_poly.entity_id
_entity_poly.type
_entity_poly.pdbx_seq_one_letter_code
_entity_poly.pdbx_strand_id
1 'polypeptide(L)'
;MKTSWEARGACLDRDPKLWDGEYEYLNKKAKEICFKCPVIGACLTSALINDEPNGIWGGHTKAERDDYRPTFLQHHKKNLNLLKEEYKHKTVMLEPKYEHRLEKARMCKRKLSHSNPKYNQMMEVLDQIIQRPEASAQTIGKRLGISVSTVQLMLREAMELVS
;
A
#
# COMPACT_ATOMS: atom_id res chain seq x y z
N MET A 1 -0.37 -27.84 -9.47
CA MET A 1 -0.58 -26.46 -8.98
C MET A 1 0.79 -25.85 -8.69
N LYS A 2 1.16 -24.72 -9.30
CA LYS A 2 2.33 -23.94 -8.81
C LYS A 2 1.88 -23.28 -7.51
N THR A 3 2.41 -23.72 -6.37
CA THR A 3 2.21 -23.03 -5.10
C THR A 3 2.82 -21.64 -5.23
N SER A 4 2.07 -20.59 -4.91
CA SER A 4 2.55 -19.23 -5.02
C SER A 4 3.73 -19.01 -4.05
N TRP A 5 4.64 -18.08 -4.34
CA TRP A 5 5.83 -17.90 -3.51
C TRP A 5 5.45 -17.42 -2.10
N GLU A 6 4.35 -16.69 -1.97
CA GLU A 6 3.79 -16.19 -0.71
C GLU A 6 3.54 -17.33 0.27
N ALA A 7 3.05 -18.48 -0.22
CA ALA A 7 2.77 -19.67 0.59
C ALA A 7 4.02 -20.35 1.18
N ARG A 8 5.23 -19.90 0.80
CA ARG A 8 6.51 -20.39 1.32
C ARG A 8 7.21 -19.36 2.21
N GLY A 9 6.51 -18.29 2.59
CA GLY A 9 7.04 -17.25 3.46
C GLY A 9 7.29 -17.74 4.89
N ALA A 10 8.49 -17.51 5.42
CA ALA A 10 8.84 -17.83 6.81
C ALA A 10 8.08 -17.00 7.86
N CYS A 11 7.31 -16.00 7.42
CA CYS A 11 6.47 -15.13 8.26
C CYS A 11 5.07 -15.69 8.52
N LEU A 12 4.60 -16.70 7.77
CA LEU A 12 3.19 -17.13 7.77
C LEU A 12 2.67 -17.57 9.15
N ASP A 13 3.48 -18.31 9.92
CA ASP A 13 3.08 -18.85 11.23
C ASP A 13 3.49 -17.96 12.41
N ARG A 14 3.62 -16.65 12.17
CA ARG A 14 4.15 -15.70 13.16
C ARG A 14 3.22 -14.49 13.28
N ASP A 15 3.31 -13.79 14.41
CA ASP A 15 2.52 -12.58 14.65
C ASP A 15 2.80 -11.52 13.56
N PRO A 16 1.80 -11.10 12.76
CA PRO A 16 1.97 -10.09 11.72
C PRO A 16 2.51 -8.75 12.25
N LYS A 17 2.27 -8.41 13.53
CA LYS A 17 2.81 -7.20 14.16
C LYS A 17 4.33 -7.12 14.09
N LEU A 18 5.02 -8.25 13.98
CA LEU A 18 6.47 -8.25 13.86
C LEU A 18 6.95 -7.52 12.58
N TRP A 19 6.13 -7.47 11.53
CA TRP A 19 6.45 -6.85 10.23
C TRP A 19 5.77 -5.49 9.99
N ASP A 20 5.09 -4.91 10.98
CA ASP A 20 4.35 -3.65 10.79
C ASP A 20 5.25 -2.44 10.47
N GLY A 21 6.52 -2.49 10.90
CA GLY A 21 7.49 -1.41 10.71
C GLY A 21 7.40 -0.31 11.78
N GLU A 22 6.61 -0.48 12.83
CA GLU A 22 6.34 0.58 13.83
C GLU A 22 7.47 0.74 14.84
N TYR A 23 8.13 -0.37 15.22
CA TYR A 23 9.13 -0.36 16.30
C TYR A 23 10.47 -0.96 15.85
N GLU A 24 11.56 -0.24 16.08
CA GLU A 24 12.89 -0.64 15.60
C GLU A 24 13.37 -2.00 16.13
N TYR A 25 13.03 -2.34 17.38
CA TYR A 25 13.38 -3.64 17.95
C TYR A 25 12.60 -4.80 17.30
N LEU A 26 11.38 -4.55 16.79
CA LEU A 26 10.62 -5.52 16.01
C LEU A 26 11.18 -5.62 14.59
N ASN A 27 11.56 -4.49 13.99
CA ASN A 27 12.19 -4.43 12.67
C ASN A 27 13.43 -5.33 12.61
N LYS A 28 14.32 -5.24 13.61
CA LYS A 28 15.52 -6.09 13.68
C LYS A 28 15.15 -7.58 13.71
N LYS A 29 14.20 -7.98 14.55
CA LYS A 29 13.73 -9.37 14.65
C LYS A 29 13.07 -9.86 13.35
N ALA A 30 12.25 -9.04 12.72
CA ALA A 30 11.63 -9.34 11.42
C ALA A 30 12.69 -9.55 10.34
N LYS A 31 13.70 -8.67 10.28
CA LYS A 31 14.81 -8.77 9.34
C LYS A 31 15.58 -10.08 9.50
N GLU A 32 15.90 -10.49 10.71
CA GLU A 32 16.58 -11.78 10.99
C GLU A 32 15.82 -12.99 10.43
N ILE A 33 14.48 -12.95 10.47
CA ILE A 33 13.63 -14.00 9.88
C ILE A 33 13.62 -13.88 8.36
N CYS A 34 13.44 -12.67 7.83
CA CYS A 34 13.43 -12.41 6.39
C CYS A 34 14.72 -12.87 5.70
N PHE A 35 15.89 -12.65 6.29
CA PHE A 35 17.18 -13.06 5.72
C PHE A 35 17.37 -14.58 5.61
N LYS A 36 16.56 -15.37 6.32
CA LYS A 36 16.54 -16.83 6.24
C LYS A 36 15.36 -17.35 5.41
N CYS A 37 14.51 -16.46 4.89
CA CYS A 37 13.29 -16.82 4.18
C CYS A 37 13.61 -17.27 2.74
N PRO A 38 13.11 -18.44 2.29
CA PRO A 38 13.42 -18.98 0.97
C PRO A 38 12.83 -18.15 -0.19
N VAL A 39 11.94 -17.20 0.12
CA VAL A 39 11.26 -16.36 -0.86
C VAL A 39 11.57 -14.87 -0.67
N ILE A 40 12.66 -14.53 0.03
CA ILE A 40 13.07 -13.14 0.27
C ILE A 40 13.16 -12.31 -1.02
N GLY A 41 13.73 -12.89 -2.10
CA GLY A 41 13.85 -12.22 -3.39
C GLY A 41 12.50 -11.90 -4.02
N ALA A 42 11.62 -12.89 -4.15
CA ALA A 42 10.28 -12.70 -4.69
C ALA A 42 9.46 -11.69 -3.85
N CYS A 43 9.61 -11.75 -2.52
CA CYS A 43 8.97 -10.81 -1.60
C CYS A 43 9.47 -9.37 -1.80
N LEU A 44 10.79 -9.16 -1.89
CA LEU A 44 11.36 -7.84 -2.13
C LEU A 44 10.96 -7.29 -3.50
N THR A 45 11.05 -8.11 -4.55
CA THR A 45 10.63 -7.74 -5.90
C THR A 45 9.17 -7.33 -5.93
N SER A 46 8.28 -8.12 -5.32
CA SER A 46 6.86 -7.77 -5.17
C SER A 46 6.69 -6.42 -4.50
N ALA A 47 7.40 -6.19 -3.39
CA ALA A 47 7.25 -4.97 -2.61
C ALA A 47 7.73 -3.70 -3.35
N LEU A 48 8.81 -3.82 -4.13
CA LEU A 48 9.33 -2.72 -4.95
C LEU A 48 8.44 -2.42 -6.15
N ILE A 49 7.89 -3.46 -6.79
CA ILE A 49 6.98 -3.31 -7.93
C ILE A 49 5.68 -2.64 -7.49
N ASN A 50 5.11 -3.10 -6.37
CA ASN A 50 3.84 -2.61 -5.84
C ASN A 50 3.96 -1.33 -5.01
N ASP A 51 5.18 -0.88 -4.72
CA ASP A 51 5.44 0.30 -3.88
C ASP A 51 4.79 0.18 -2.50
N GLU A 52 5.00 -0.96 -1.85
CA GLU A 52 4.34 -1.29 -0.58
C GLU A 52 4.54 -0.16 0.43
N PRO A 53 3.47 0.39 1.01
CA PRO A 53 3.53 1.68 1.69
C PRO A 53 4.29 1.61 3.01
N ASN A 54 4.19 0.50 3.75
CA ASN A 54 4.71 0.38 5.12
C ASN A 54 5.34 -1.00 5.34
N GLY A 55 5.85 -1.24 6.56
CA GLY A 55 6.27 -2.57 7.02
C GLY A 55 7.59 -3.09 6.47
N ILE A 56 7.97 -4.26 6.98
CA ILE A 56 9.16 -5.01 6.56
C ILE A 56 8.79 -5.99 5.45
N TRP A 57 9.38 -5.82 4.27
CA TRP A 57 9.17 -6.70 3.12
C TRP A 57 10.51 -7.12 2.54
N GLY A 58 10.70 -8.42 2.30
CA GLY A 58 11.94 -8.94 1.75
C GLY A 58 13.19 -8.51 2.54
N GLY A 59 13.06 -8.35 3.86
CA GLY A 59 14.16 -7.90 4.73
C GLY A 59 14.39 -6.39 4.78
N HIS A 60 13.52 -5.57 4.19
CA HIS A 60 13.70 -4.12 4.08
C HIS A 60 12.50 -3.35 4.64
N THR A 61 12.76 -2.28 5.38
CA THR A 61 11.79 -1.25 5.77
C THR A 61 11.30 -0.47 4.56
N LYS A 62 10.24 0.34 4.73
CA LYS A 62 9.82 1.28 3.69
C LYS A 62 10.94 2.23 3.27
N ALA A 63 11.62 2.86 4.22
CA ALA A 63 12.70 3.81 3.94
C ALA A 63 13.83 3.16 3.12
N GLU A 64 14.27 1.95 3.50
CA GLU A 64 15.30 1.23 2.74
C GLU A 64 14.83 0.83 1.34
N ARG A 65 13.55 0.48 1.18
CA ARG A 65 12.97 0.22 -0.14
C ARG A 65 12.93 1.49 -0.98
N ASP A 66 12.62 2.64 -0.41
CA ASP A 66 12.60 3.91 -1.13
C ASP A 66 13.96 4.29 -1.70
N ASP A 67 15.02 4.03 -0.94
CA ASP A 67 16.40 4.24 -1.40
C ASP A 67 16.77 3.27 -2.54
N TYR A 68 16.33 2.01 -2.44
CA TYR A 68 16.67 0.96 -3.41
C TYR A 68 15.82 0.99 -4.70
N ARG A 69 14.57 1.44 -4.60
CA ARG A 69 13.56 1.33 -5.66
C ARG A 69 13.93 2.05 -6.95
N PRO A 70 14.49 3.28 -6.97
CA PRO A 70 14.88 3.95 -8.21
C PRO A 70 15.86 3.12 -9.04
N THR A 71 16.90 2.58 -8.40
CA THR A 71 17.91 1.74 -9.06
C THR A 71 17.30 0.44 -9.57
N PHE A 72 16.45 -0.21 -8.77
CA PHE A 72 15.72 -1.40 -9.19
C PHE A 72 14.87 -1.15 -10.44
N LEU A 73 14.07 -0.09 -10.45
CA LEU A 73 13.21 0.25 -11.60
C LEU A 73 14.02 0.59 -12.85
N GLN A 74 15.15 1.25 -12.69
CA GLN A 74 16.07 1.53 -13.79
C GLN A 74 16.64 0.24 -14.38
N HIS A 75 17.11 -0.67 -13.54
CA HIS A 75 17.67 -1.95 -13.96
C HIS A 75 16.64 -2.83 -14.69
N HIS A 76 15.40 -2.85 -14.20
CA HIS A 76 14.32 -3.67 -14.73
C HIS A 76 13.43 -2.97 -15.77
N LYS A 77 13.79 -1.76 -16.22
CA LYS A 77 12.96 -0.94 -17.12
C LYS A 77 12.42 -1.70 -18.34
N LYS A 78 13.21 -2.59 -18.93
CA LYS A 78 12.83 -3.38 -20.11
C LYS A 78 11.74 -4.42 -19.84
N ASN A 79 11.70 -4.98 -18.63
CA ASN A 79 10.79 -6.06 -18.26
C ASN A 79 9.76 -5.61 -17.20
N LEU A 80 9.64 -4.30 -16.96
CA LEU A 80 8.82 -3.77 -15.86
C LEU A 80 7.34 -4.17 -15.99
N ASN A 81 6.80 -4.23 -17.21
CA ASN A 81 5.42 -4.65 -17.44
C ASN A 81 5.21 -6.14 -17.10
N LEU A 82 6.17 -7.00 -17.45
CA LEU A 82 6.11 -8.42 -17.11
C LEU A 82 6.15 -8.62 -15.59
N LEU A 83 7.05 -7.91 -14.91
CA LEU A 83 7.13 -7.95 -13.45
C LEU A 83 5.86 -7.42 -12.78
N LYS A 84 5.26 -6.35 -13.34
CA LYS A 84 3.98 -5.82 -12.86
C LYS A 84 2.83 -6.81 -13.01
N GLU A 85 2.83 -7.64 -14.05
CA GLU A 85 1.82 -8.69 -14.21
C GLU A 85 2.11 -9.91 -13.33
N GLU A 86 3.38 -10.34 -13.23
CA GLU A 86 3.80 -11.48 -12.42
C GLU A 86 3.60 -11.23 -10.92
N TYR A 87 4.00 -10.05 -10.44
CA TYR A 87 3.92 -9.63 -9.04
C TYR A 87 2.76 -8.67 -8.80
N LYS A 88 1.79 -8.64 -9.71
CA LYS A 88 0.59 -7.83 -9.54
C LYS A 88 0.03 -8.13 -8.17
N HIS A 89 -0.01 -7.11 -7.31
CA HIS A 89 -0.68 -7.27 -6.04
C HIS A 89 -2.10 -7.78 -6.34
N LYS A 90 -2.41 -9.02 -5.95
CA LYS A 90 -3.78 -9.38 -5.63
C LYS A 90 -4.08 -8.60 -4.36
N THR A 91 -4.32 -7.29 -4.52
CA THR A 91 -4.75 -6.36 -3.47
C THR A 91 -5.64 -7.16 -2.55
N VAL A 92 -5.24 -7.36 -1.29
CA VAL A 92 -5.95 -8.08 -0.22
C VAL A 92 -7.34 -8.47 -0.68
N MET A 93 -7.48 -9.61 -1.38
CA MET A 93 -8.65 -10.00 -2.19
C MET A 93 -9.75 -8.92 -2.20
N LEU A 94 -9.54 -7.80 -2.91
CA LEU A 94 -10.43 -6.66 -2.77
C LEU A 94 -11.79 -7.15 -3.23
N GLU A 95 -12.75 -7.27 -2.31
CA GLU A 95 -14.05 -7.79 -2.68
C GLU A 95 -14.60 -6.90 -3.81
N PRO A 96 -15.17 -7.47 -4.89
CA PRO A 96 -15.61 -6.70 -6.05
C PRO A 96 -16.47 -5.47 -5.72
N LYS A 97 -17.20 -5.54 -4.59
CA LYS A 97 -18.01 -4.44 -4.05
C LYS A 97 -17.22 -3.15 -3.72
N TYR A 98 -15.90 -3.22 -3.55
CA TYR A 98 -15.04 -2.06 -3.22
C TYR A 98 -14.24 -1.53 -4.41
N GLU A 99 -14.21 -2.23 -5.55
CA GLU A 99 -13.46 -1.79 -6.75
C GLU A 99 -13.89 -0.41 -7.22
N HIS A 100 -15.20 -0.19 -7.30
CA HIS A 100 -15.77 1.11 -7.71
C HIS A 100 -15.38 2.24 -6.75
N ARG A 101 -15.31 1.93 -5.45
CA ARG A 101 -14.91 2.90 -4.43
C ARG A 101 -13.45 3.30 -4.59
N LEU A 102 -12.57 2.33 -4.85
CA LEU A 102 -11.16 2.57 -5.12
C LEU A 102 -10.96 3.39 -6.40
N GLU A 103 -11.65 3.03 -7.49
CA GLU A 103 -11.49 3.75 -8.75
C GLU A 103 -11.94 5.20 -8.64
N LYS A 104 -13.09 5.46 -8.00
CA LYS A 104 -13.54 6.83 -7.72
C LYS A 104 -12.53 7.63 -6.90
N ALA A 105 -11.98 7.04 -5.84
CA ALA A 105 -11.00 7.73 -5.02
C ALA A 105 -9.73 8.10 -5.81
N ARG A 106 -9.22 7.18 -6.64
CA ARG A 106 -8.09 7.44 -7.54
C ARG A 106 -8.41 8.51 -8.58
N MET A 107 -9.60 8.47 -9.17
CA MET A 107 -10.05 9.48 -10.12
C MET A 107 -10.11 10.87 -9.49
N CYS A 108 -10.74 11.01 -8.31
CA CYS A 108 -10.78 12.28 -7.59
C CYS A 108 -9.36 12.79 -7.30
N LYS A 109 -8.50 11.91 -6.78
CA LYS A 109 -7.12 12.26 -6.45
C LYS A 109 -6.32 12.74 -7.66
N ARG A 110 -6.50 12.11 -8.83
CA ARG A 110 -5.83 12.54 -10.08
C ARG A 110 -6.30 13.91 -10.57
N LYS A 111 -7.60 14.23 -10.41
CA LYS A 111 -8.21 15.45 -10.94
C LYS A 111 -8.08 16.66 -10.00
N LEU A 112 -7.94 16.44 -8.70
CA LEU A 112 -7.72 17.52 -7.73
C LEU A 112 -6.31 18.11 -7.87
N SER A 113 -6.22 19.44 -7.87
CA SER A 113 -4.94 20.15 -7.95
C SER A 113 -4.14 19.98 -6.66
N HIS A 114 -2.96 19.36 -6.77
CA HIS A 114 -2.06 19.13 -5.63
C HIS A 114 -1.41 20.44 -5.13
N SER A 115 -1.46 21.51 -5.92
CA SER A 115 -0.90 22.81 -5.59
C SER A 115 -1.89 23.74 -4.87
N ASN A 116 -3.16 23.32 -4.70
CA ASN A 116 -4.16 24.10 -4.00
C ASN A 116 -4.31 23.58 -2.56
N PRO A 117 -3.87 24.34 -1.53
CA PRO A 117 -3.92 23.91 -0.13
C PRO A 117 -5.34 23.59 0.37
N LYS A 118 -6.38 24.15 -0.26
CA LYS A 118 -7.78 23.86 0.04
C LYS A 118 -8.10 22.36 -0.02
N TYR A 119 -7.40 21.60 -0.88
CA TYR A 119 -7.68 20.18 -1.08
C TYR A 119 -6.81 19.24 -0.25
N ASN A 120 -5.83 19.73 0.51
CA ASN A 120 -4.88 18.88 1.23
C ASN A 120 -5.58 17.84 2.13
N GLN A 121 -6.54 18.29 2.94
CA GLN A 121 -7.27 17.40 3.84
C GLN A 121 -8.18 16.40 3.10
N MET A 122 -8.75 16.81 1.96
CA MET A 122 -9.53 15.94 1.08
C MET A 122 -8.62 14.87 0.43
N MET A 123 -7.40 15.25 0.06
CA MET A 123 -6.40 14.33 -0.50
C MET A 123 -5.95 13.29 0.53
N GLU A 124 -5.77 13.68 1.79
CA GLU A 124 -5.48 12.74 2.89
C GLU A 124 -6.62 11.73 3.09
N VAL A 125 -7.87 12.17 3.02
CA VAL A 125 -9.04 11.29 3.08
C VAL A 125 -9.04 10.30 1.90
N LEU A 126 -8.79 10.78 0.68
CA LEU A 126 -8.70 9.93 -0.51
C LEU A 126 -7.54 8.93 -0.41
N ASP A 127 -6.42 9.32 0.19
CA ASP A 127 -5.28 8.43 0.44
C ASP A 127 -5.62 7.29 1.38
N GLN A 128 -6.38 7.56 2.45
CA GLN A 128 -6.86 6.49 3.33
C GLN A 128 -7.72 5.47 2.57
N ILE A 129 -8.54 5.90 1.61
CA ILE A 129 -9.35 5.00 0.77
C ILE A 129 -8.50 4.25 -0.25
N ILE A 130 -7.53 4.91 -0.88
CA ILE A 130 -6.64 4.28 -1.87
C ILE A 130 -5.80 3.18 -1.21
N GLN A 131 -5.37 3.41 0.03
CA GLN A 131 -4.63 2.42 0.81
C GLN A 131 -5.54 1.29 1.34
N ARG A 132 -6.77 1.62 1.75
CA ARG A 132 -7.73 0.67 2.36
C ARG A 132 -9.16 0.94 1.89
N PRO A 133 -9.57 0.44 0.72
CA PRO A 133 -10.87 0.76 0.15
C PRO A 133 -12.05 0.15 0.93
N GLU A 134 -11.80 -0.74 1.88
CA GLU A 134 -12.77 -1.30 2.81
C GLU A 134 -13.00 -0.40 4.04
N ALA A 135 -12.11 0.56 4.32
CA ALA A 135 -12.15 1.37 5.54
C ALA A 135 -13.40 2.25 5.61
N SER A 136 -14.18 2.13 6.68
CA SER A 136 -15.37 2.95 6.88
C SER A 136 -15.04 4.44 7.07
N ALA A 137 -16.01 5.34 6.86
CA ALA A 137 -15.83 6.76 7.15
C ALA A 137 -15.48 7.00 8.63
N GLN A 138 -16.01 6.17 9.54
CA GLN A 138 -15.67 6.17 10.96
C GLN A 138 -14.18 5.85 11.17
N THR A 139 -13.67 4.80 10.52
CA THR A 139 -12.26 4.40 10.60
C THR A 139 -11.33 5.49 10.09
N ILE A 140 -11.68 6.11 8.97
CA ILE A 140 -10.91 7.21 8.36
C ILE A 140 -10.90 8.43 9.28
N GLY A 141 -12.07 8.84 9.78
CA GLY A 141 -12.19 9.99 10.68
C GLY A 141 -11.38 9.81 11.97
N LYS A 142 -11.43 8.61 12.58
CA LYS A 142 -10.60 8.28 13.75
C LYS A 142 -9.10 8.41 13.48
N ARG A 143 -8.62 7.99 12.30
CA ARG A 143 -7.20 8.08 11.92
C ARG A 143 -6.75 9.51 11.68
N LEU A 144 -7.60 10.32 11.06
CA LEU A 144 -7.27 11.70 10.69
C LEU A 144 -7.68 12.74 11.75
N GLY A 145 -8.27 12.30 12.87
CA GLY A 145 -8.73 13.20 13.93
C GLY A 145 -9.91 14.10 13.52
N ILE A 146 -10.73 13.67 12.56
CA ILE A 146 -11.89 14.42 12.05
C ILE A 146 -13.20 13.64 12.22
N SER A 147 -14.32 14.35 12.20
CA SER A 147 -15.64 13.73 12.37
C SER A 147 -16.06 12.90 11.16
N VAL A 148 -16.94 11.92 11.38
CA VAL A 148 -17.49 11.06 10.31
C VAL A 148 -18.21 11.90 9.25
N SER A 149 -18.95 12.92 9.69
CA SER A 149 -19.67 13.83 8.79
C SER A 149 -18.71 14.68 7.95
N THR A 150 -17.58 15.11 8.51
CA THR A 150 -16.51 15.79 7.76
C THR A 150 -15.94 14.89 6.66
N VAL A 151 -15.65 13.62 6.97
CA VAL A 151 -15.16 12.65 5.95
C VAL A 151 -16.18 12.49 4.83
N GLN A 152 -17.46 12.30 5.17
CA GLN A 152 -18.53 12.12 4.18
C GLN A 152 -18.74 13.36 3.32
N LEU A 153 -18.65 14.56 3.90
CA LEU A 153 -18.75 15.83 3.18
C LEU A 153 -17.59 15.96 2.18
N MET A 154 -16.35 15.75 2.62
CA MET A 154 -15.17 15.83 1.74
C MET A 154 -15.25 14.85 0.57
N LEU A 155 -15.73 13.62 0.79
CA LEU A 155 -15.88 12.64 -0.28
C LEU A 155 -16.96 13.04 -1.30
N ARG A 156 -18.04 13.67 -0.84
CA ARG A 156 -19.09 14.20 -1.71
C ARG A 156 -18.57 15.36 -2.55
N GLU A 157 -17.96 16.34 -1.91
CA GLU A 157 -17.37 17.51 -2.57
C GLU A 157 -16.28 17.08 -3.58
N ALA A 158 -15.44 16.11 -3.22
CA ALA A 158 -14.43 15.56 -4.12
C ALA A 158 -15.06 15.02 -5.41
N MET A 159 -16.19 14.32 -5.31
CA MET A 159 -16.92 13.78 -6.46
C MET A 159 -17.58 14.89 -7.30
N GLU A 160 -18.16 15.90 -6.66
CA GLU A 160 -18.79 17.05 -7.34
C GLU A 160 -17.77 17.89 -8.12
N LEU A 161 -16.57 18.07 -7.57
CA LEU A 161 -15.48 18.82 -8.21
C LEU A 161 -14.90 18.15 -9.47
N VAL A 162 -15.16 16.85 -9.66
CA VAL A 162 -14.54 16.04 -10.72
C VAL A 162 -15.54 15.38 -11.66
N SER A 163 -16.83 15.60 -11.43
CA SER A 163 -17.94 15.24 -12.31
C SER A 163 -17.99 16.23 -13.47
#